data_AF-A0AAN9XZW3-F1
#
_entry.id   AF-A0AAN9XZW3-F1
#
_cell.length_a   1.000
_cell.length_b   1.000
_cell.length_c   1.000
_cell.angle_alpha   90.00
_cell.angle_beta   90.00
_cell.angle_gamma   90.00
#
_symmetry.space_group_name_H-M   'P 1'
#
loop_
_entity.id
_entity.type
_entity.pdbx_description
1 polymer ?
#
loop_
_entity_poly.entity_id
_entity_poly.type
_entity_poly.pdbx_seq_one_letter_code
_entity_poly.pdbx_strand_id
1 'polypeptide(L)'
;MVYCAESDSLMFLGTPALDGLESLTSRCLFISDIPLHDATRDVILVGEQARAQVSEANFTYGFDNVINSLIMMINDFELDVCRQRINF
;
A
#
# COMPACT_ATOMS: atom_id res chain seq x y z
N MET A 1 -19.04 -26.93 1.30
CA MET A 1 -20.45 -27.38 1.36
C MET A 1 -20.52 -28.54 2.32
N VAL A 2 -21.42 -28.47 3.30
CA VAL A 2 -21.58 -29.48 4.35
C VAL A 2 -23.02 -29.96 4.31
N TYR A 3 -23.24 -31.27 4.30
CA TYR A 3 -24.58 -31.84 4.40
C TYR A 3 -24.97 -32.01 5.87
N CYS A 4 -26.10 -31.42 6.25
CA CYS A 4 -26.65 -31.49 7.60
C CYS A 4 -27.85 -32.44 7.60
N ALA A 5 -27.62 -33.69 8.01
CA ALA A 5 -28.64 -34.75 7.99
C ALA A 5 -29.85 -34.45 8.88
N GLU A 6 -29.66 -33.76 10.00
CA GLU A 6 -30.73 -33.42 10.96
C GLU A 6 -31.80 -32.48 10.38
N SER A 7 -31.41 -31.66 9.41
CA SER A 7 -32.29 -30.69 8.74
C SER A 7 -32.47 -30.98 7.24
N ASP A 8 -31.99 -32.13 6.78
CA ASP A 8 -31.93 -32.55 5.37
C ASP A 8 -31.55 -31.41 4.40
N SER A 9 -30.47 -30.70 4.71
CA SER A 9 -30.07 -29.49 3.96
C SER A 9 -28.57 -29.40 3.71
N LEU A 10 -28.21 -28.67 2.65
CA LEU A 10 -26.82 -28.37 2.29
C LEU A 10 -26.44 -26.97 2.76
N MET A 11 -25.52 -26.90 3.70
CA MET A 11 -24.97 -25.66 4.24
C MET A 11 -23.75 -25.21 3.42
N PHE A 12 -23.76 -23.95 3.00
CA PHE A 12 -22.62 -23.28 2.38
C PHE A 12 -21.96 -22.36 3.39
N LEU A 13 -20.74 -22.71 3.78
CA LEU A 13 -19.85 -21.88 4.59
C LEU A 13 -18.75 -21.38 3.67
N GLY A 14 -18.56 -20.06 3.64
CA GLY A 14 -17.54 -19.42 2.84
C GLY A 14 -17.57 -17.92 3.03
N THR A 15 -16.44 -17.31 2.72
CA THR A 15 -16.20 -15.87 2.78
C THR A 15 -16.15 -15.34 1.35
N PRO A 16 -16.66 -14.13 1.06
CA PRO A 16 -16.57 -13.56 -0.28
C PRO A 16 -15.11 -13.48 -0.75
N ALA A 17 -14.87 -13.80 -2.02
CA ALA A 17 -13.57 -13.60 -2.67
C ALA A 17 -13.34 -12.10 -2.93
N LEU A 18 -12.32 -11.54 -2.28
CA LEU A 18 -12.01 -10.11 -2.22
C LEU A 18 -10.50 -9.89 -2.35
N ASP A 19 -10.09 -8.87 -3.10
CA ASP A 19 -8.67 -8.56 -3.35
C ASP A 19 -8.13 -7.40 -2.48
N GLY A 20 -8.98 -6.79 -1.64
CA GLY A 20 -8.61 -5.66 -0.78
C GLY A 20 -9.82 -4.88 -0.26
N LEU A 21 -9.58 -3.76 0.43
CA LEU A 21 -10.65 -2.90 0.97
C LEU A 21 -11.49 -2.24 -0.13
N GLU A 22 -10.89 -1.95 -1.28
CA GLU A 22 -11.60 -1.38 -2.42
C GLU A 22 -12.67 -2.34 -2.96
N SER A 23 -12.37 -3.64 -3.01
CA SER A 23 -13.32 -4.68 -3.44
C SER A 23 -14.49 -4.88 -2.46
N LEU A 24 -14.29 -4.62 -1.17
CA LEU A 24 -15.37 -4.62 -0.18
C LEU A 24 -16.32 -3.46 -0.43
N THR A 25 -15.77 -2.26 -0.60
CA THR A 25 -16.56 -1.04 -0.81
C THR A 25 -17.31 -1.08 -2.14
N SER A 26 -16.69 -1.62 -3.20
CA SER A 26 -17.34 -1.81 -4.51
C SER A 26 -18.54 -2.77 -4.46
N ARG A 27 -18.60 -3.63 -3.43
CA ARG A 27 -19.70 -4.59 -3.21
C ARG A 27 -20.63 -4.17 -2.06
N CYS A 28 -20.51 -2.93 -1.57
CA CYS A 28 -21.27 -2.41 -0.44
C CYS A 28 -21.12 -3.25 0.84
N LEU A 29 -19.97 -3.88 1.03
CA LEU A 29 -19.61 -4.63 2.23
C LEU A 29 -18.61 -3.84 3.06
N PHE A 30 -18.60 -4.07 4.36
CA PHE A 30 -17.66 -3.46 5.28
C PHE A 30 -16.73 -4.51 5.89
N ILE A 31 -15.56 -4.06 6.35
CA ILE A 31 -14.62 -4.94 7.07
C ILE A 31 -15.22 -5.51 8.36
N SER A 32 -16.23 -4.84 8.92
CA SER A 32 -17.00 -5.29 10.08
C SER A 32 -17.85 -6.53 9.80
N ASP A 33 -18.18 -6.81 8.54
CA ASP A 33 -18.99 -7.95 8.14
C ASP A 33 -18.17 -9.25 8.12
N ILE A 34 -16.84 -9.15 8.13
CA ILE A 34 -15.93 -10.30 8.23
C ILE A 34 -15.61 -10.56 9.71
N PRO A 35 -15.89 -11.77 10.23
CA PRO A 35 -15.69 -12.07 11.64
C PRO A 35 -14.20 -12.01 12.03
N LEU A 36 -13.93 -11.64 13.28
CA LEU A 36 -12.56 -11.48 13.80
C LEU A 36 -11.70 -12.75 13.77
N HIS A 37 -12.34 -13.92 13.75
CA HIS A 37 -11.64 -15.21 13.68
C HIS A 37 -11.45 -15.72 12.25
N ASP A 38 -11.99 -15.02 11.25
CA ASP A 38 -11.80 -15.37 9.85
C ASP A 38 -10.48 -14.80 9.35
N ALA A 39 -9.58 -15.69 8.91
CA ALA A 39 -8.27 -15.34 8.40
C ALA A 39 -8.30 -14.38 7.20
N THR A 40 -9.40 -14.33 6.45
CA THR A 40 -9.58 -13.42 5.31
C THR A 40 -9.47 -11.96 5.74
N ARG A 41 -9.91 -11.64 6.97
CA ARG A 41 -9.80 -10.29 7.52
C ARG A 41 -8.34 -9.85 7.65
N ASP A 42 -7.49 -10.72 8.19
CA ASP A 42 -6.08 -10.43 8.39
C ASP A 42 -5.35 -10.30 7.05
N VAL A 43 -5.68 -11.16 6.07
CA VAL A 43 -5.11 -11.10 4.72
C VAL A 43 -5.42 -9.76 4.05
N ILE A 44 -6.66 -9.29 4.11
CA ILE A 44 -7.07 -8.00 3.53
C ILE A 44 -6.29 -6.85 4.19
N LEU A 45 -6.19 -6.84 5.52
CA LEU A 45 -5.49 -5.79 6.26
C LEU A 45 -3.98 -5.77 5.98
N VAL A 46 -3.35 -6.94 5.89
CA VAL A 46 -1.93 -7.06 5.52
C VAL A 46 -1.70 -6.55 4.10
N GLY A 47 -2.61 -6.84 3.16
CA GLY A 47 -2.55 -6.31 1.80
C GLY A 47 -2.59 -4.78 1.75
N GLU A 48 -3.47 -4.16 2.53
CA GLU A 48 -3.56 -2.70 2.62
C GLU A 48 -2.34 -2.08 3.31
N GLN A 49 -1.83 -2.72 4.35
CA GLN A 49 -0.60 -2.28 5.00
C GLN A 49 0.59 -2.30 4.03
N ALA A 50 0.70 -3.33 3.19
CA ALA A 50 1.74 -3.39 2.16
C ALA A 50 1.58 -2.27 1.12
N ARG A 51 0.36 -1.95 0.68
CA ARG A 51 0.09 -0.84 -0.25
C ARG A 51 0.47 0.51 0.37
N ALA A 52 0.15 0.73 1.64
CA ALA A 52 0.52 1.94 2.37
C ALA A 52 2.05 2.10 2.45
N GLN A 53 2.77 1.03 2.80
CA GLN A 53 4.24 1.03 2.87
C GLN A 53 4.88 1.35 1.51
N VAL A 54 4.36 0.79 0.42
CA VAL A 54 4.85 1.09 -0.93
C VAL A 54 4.59 2.55 -1.29
N SER A 55 3.43 3.10 -0.93
CA SER A 55 3.12 4.52 -1.14
C SER A 55 4.06 5.43 -0.35
N GLU A 56 4.37 5.09 0.90
CA GLU A 56 5.30 5.84 1.75
C GLU A 56 6.73 5.80 1.21
N ALA A 57 7.19 4.63 0.76
CA ALA A 57 8.50 4.47 0.14
C ALA A 57 8.61 5.32 -1.13
N ASN A 58 7.62 5.29 -2.01
CA ASN A 58 7.61 6.12 -3.22
C ASN A 58 7.64 7.62 -2.91
N PHE A 59 7.01 8.04 -1.81
CA PHE A 59 7.06 9.43 -1.35
C PHE A 59 8.46 9.81 -0.85
N THR A 60 9.12 8.95 -0.06
CA THR A 60 10.48 9.18 0.43
C THR A 60 11.51 9.20 -0.71
N TYR A 61 11.45 8.25 -1.65
CA TYR A 61 12.28 8.28 -2.86
C TYR A 61 12.04 9.53 -3.71
N GLY A 62 10.81 10.05 -3.75
CA GLY A 62 10.49 11.32 -4.40
C GLY A 62 11.22 12.51 -3.74
N PHE A 63 11.18 12.59 -2.40
CA PHE A 63 11.89 13.62 -1.64
C PHE A 63 13.41 13.50 -1.78
N ASP A 64 13.96 12.30 -1.70
CA ASP A 64 15.41 12.06 -1.84
C ASP A 64 15.90 12.44 -3.24
N ASN A 65 15.14 12.18 -4.30
CA ASN A 65 15.49 12.61 -5.66
C ASN A 65 15.45 14.14 -5.84
N VAL A 66 14.49 14.83 -5.21
CA VAL A 66 14.41 16.29 -5.22
C VAL A 66 15.56 16.90 -4.45
N ILE A 67 15.88 16.38 -3.26
CA ILE A 67 17.03 16.81 -2.45
C ILE A 67 18.34 16.57 -3.19
N ASN A 68 18.54 15.39 -3.78
CA ASN A 68 19.76 15.09 -4.55
C ASN A 68 19.88 15.98 -5.81
N SER A 69 18.77 16.33 -6.47
CA SER A 69 18.77 17.27 -7.59
C SER A 69 19.13 18.70 -7.13
N LEU A 70 18.61 19.15 -5.99
CA LEU A 70 18.97 20.43 -5.38
C LEU A 70 20.44 20.47 -4.95
N ILE A 71 20.95 19.40 -4.35
CA ILE A 71 22.37 19.29 -3.94
C ILE A 71 23.28 19.31 -5.17
N MET A 72 22.96 18.62 -6.26
CA MET A 72 23.73 18.74 -7.52
C MET A 72 23.72 20.17 -8.05
N MET A 73 22.55 20.83 -8.06
CA MET A 73 22.42 22.20 -8.56
C MET A 73 23.22 23.22 -7.71
N ILE A 74 23.28 23.02 -6.39
CA ILE A 74 24.10 23.84 -5.47
C ILE A 74 25.60 23.58 -5.70
N ASN A 75 26.01 22.32 -5.82
CA ASN A 75 27.42 21.98 -6.05
C ASN A 75 27.92 22.52 -7.40
N ASP A 76 27.10 22.49 -8.46
CA ASP A 76 27.43 23.09 -9.75
C ASP A 76 27.59 24.61 -9.65
N PHE A 77 26.73 25.28 -8.87
CA PHE A 77 26.84 26.72 -8.61
C PHE A 77 28.13 27.08 -7.84
N GLU A 78 28.52 26.27 -6.85
CA GLU A 78 29.74 26.50 -6.07
C GLU A 78 31.01 26.27 -6.90
N LEU A 79 30.99 25.31 -7.84
CA LEU A 79 32.06 25.06 -8.81
C LEU A 79 32.22 26.20 -9.83
N ASP A 80 31.11 26.81 -10.29
CA ASP A 80 31.16 27.95 -11.22
C ASP A 80 31.71 29.22 -10.55
N VAL A 81 31.32 29.48 -9.29
CA VAL A 81 31.89 30.57 -8.48
C VAL A 81 33.38 30.37 -8.24
N CYS A 82 33.83 29.14 -7.95
CA CYS A 82 35.25 28.83 -7.79
C CYS A 82 36.03 28.99 -9.12
N ARG A 83 35.43 28.64 -10.27
CA ARG A 83 36.05 28.81 -11.60
C ARG A 83 36.24 30.28 -12.00
N GLN A 84 35.30 31.15 -11.64
CA GLN A 84 35.43 32.59 -11.90
C GLN A 84 36.50 33.27 -11.03
N ARG A 85 36.87 32.68 -9.89
CA ARG A 85 37.83 33.23 -8.93
C ARG A 85 39.30 32.82 -9.20
N ILE A 86 39.52 31.80 -10.02
CA ILE A 86 40.86 31.34 -10.46
C ILE A 86 41.33 32.03 -11.75
N ASN A 87 40.44 32.73 -12.47
CA ASN A 87 40.76 33.48 -13.70
C ASN A 87 41.17 34.95 -13.44
N PHE A 88 41.75 35.25 -12.28
CA PHE A 88 42.40 36.52 -11.98
C PHE A 88 43.86 36.31 -11.57
#